data_AF-A0A0K0G672-F1
#
_entry.id   AF-A0A0K0G672-F1
#
_cell.length_a   1.000
_cell.length_b   1.000
_cell.length_c   1.000
_cell.angle_alpha   90.00
_cell.angle_beta   90.00
_cell.angle_gamma   90.00
#
_symmetry.space_group_name_H-M   'P 1'
#
loop_
_entity.id
_entity.type
_entity.pdbx_description
1 polymer ?
#
loop_
_entity_poly.entity_id
_entity_poly.type
_entity_poly.pdbx_seq_one_letter_code
_entity_poly.pdbx_strand_id
1 'polypeptide(L)'
;MTINAKKRPKTTIPPGPPKWNSWNGKSPLNAQFIAKEATRLFYQCGYYNFKFIKVYQKEKRLIDKAWRYRVRYIAKKCQESKVKKHRRNGKKHRDDIEIKLVHCERFEKKFQAIFKDDLKHRDRLRLNVTNLENGNSCALVIKYNY
;
A
#
# COMPACT_ATOMS: atom_id res chain seq x y z
N MET A 1 28.22 53.02 -28.52
CA MET A 1 27.85 51.61 -28.82
C MET A 1 26.99 51.09 -27.69
N THR A 2 25.78 50.62 -27.99
CA THR A 2 24.78 50.22 -26.97
C THR A 2 24.57 48.72 -27.08
N ILE A 3 25.00 47.95 -26.08
CA ILE A 3 24.85 46.49 -26.06
C ILE A 3 23.52 46.16 -25.37
N ASN A 4 22.46 45.97 -26.16
CA ASN A 4 21.19 45.44 -25.69
C ASN A 4 21.31 43.91 -25.49
N ALA A 5 21.78 43.48 -24.31
CA ALA A 5 21.74 42.08 -23.92
C ALA A 5 20.30 41.71 -23.52
N LYS A 6 19.50 41.20 -24.47
CA LYS A 6 18.21 40.54 -24.17
C LYS A 6 18.47 39.30 -23.30
N LYS A 7 18.29 39.45 -21.99
CA LYS A 7 18.31 38.37 -21.00
C LYS A 7 17.17 37.39 -21.33
N ARG A 8 17.49 36.24 -21.93
CA ARG A 8 16.49 35.18 -22.14
C ARG A 8 15.99 34.70 -20.76
N PRO A 9 14.68 34.61 -20.53
CA PRO A 9 14.16 34.05 -19.29
C PRO A 9 14.61 32.59 -19.20
N LYS A 10 15.37 32.28 -18.17
CA LYS A 10 15.80 30.92 -17.85
C LYS A 10 14.55 30.18 -17.39
N THR A 11 13.98 29.33 -18.23
CA THR A 11 12.87 28.45 -17.88
C THR A 11 13.30 27.58 -16.70
N THR A 12 12.97 28.01 -15.49
CA THR A 12 13.31 27.30 -14.27
C THR A 12 12.21 26.28 -14.08
N ILE A 13 12.38 25.09 -14.67
CA ILE A 13 11.45 23.98 -14.44
C ILE A 13 11.43 23.74 -12.94
N PRO A 14 10.26 23.80 -12.26
CA PRO A 14 10.21 23.53 -10.83
C PRO A 14 10.77 22.13 -10.59
N PRO A 15 11.66 21.95 -9.59
CA PRO A 15 12.24 20.65 -9.32
C PRO A 15 11.11 19.64 -9.09
N GLY A 16 11.11 18.58 -9.90
CA GLY A 16 10.14 17.49 -9.77
C GLY A 16 10.19 16.84 -8.39
N PRO A 17 9.19 16.01 -8.04
CA PRO A 17 9.16 15.37 -6.73
C PRO A 17 10.43 14.54 -6.50
N PRO A 18 10.95 14.49 -5.26
CA PRO A 18 12.15 13.74 -4.93
C PRO A 18 12.10 12.29 -5.41
N LYS A 19 13.27 11.79 -5.84
CA LYS A 19 13.44 10.40 -6.28
C LYS A 19 13.16 9.43 -5.13
N TRP A 20 12.73 8.23 -5.50
CA TRP A 20 12.59 7.11 -4.57
C TRP A 20 13.97 6.52 -4.25
N ASN A 21 14.26 6.35 -2.96
CA ASN A 21 15.49 5.76 -2.47
C ASN A 21 15.20 4.39 -1.85
N SER A 22 16.18 3.48 -1.86
CA SER A 22 16.05 2.17 -1.22
C SER A 22 15.71 2.30 0.26
N TRP A 23 14.87 1.38 0.74
CA TRP A 23 14.48 1.29 2.14
C TRP A 23 14.59 -0.15 2.63
N ASN A 24 15.13 -0.33 3.84
CA ASN A 24 15.34 -1.65 4.43
C ASN A 24 14.03 -2.44 4.67
N GLY A 25 12.90 -1.75 4.79
CA GLY A 25 11.58 -2.35 4.99
C GLY A 25 11.25 -2.68 6.45
N LYS A 26 11.97 -2.12 7.43
CA LYS A 26 11.76 -2.38 8.86
C LYS A 26 11.05 -1.25 9.59
N SER A 27 11.56 -0.03 9.46
CA SER A 27 11.05 1.17 10.16
C SER A 27 10.60 2.22 9.15
N PRO A 28 9.44 2.87 9.32
CA PRO A 28 8.61 2.91 10.53
C PRO A 28 7.67 1.71 10.67
N LEU A 29 7.36 1.00 9.57
CA LEU A 29 6.56 -0.21 9.58
C LEU A 29 7.20 -1.30 8.73
N ASN A 30 6.93 -2.56 9.06
CA ASN A 30 7.43 -3.67 8.27
C ASN A 30 6.79 -3.68 6.87
N ALA A 31 7.61 -3.75 5.81
CA ALA A 31 7.12 -3.74 4.43
C ALA A 31 6.19 -4.92 4.10
N GLN A 32 6.45 -6.11 4.66
CA GLN A 32 5.55 -7.26 4.49
C GLN A 32 4.21 -7.02 5.18
N PHE A 33 4.21 -6.40 6.35
CA PHE A 33 2.99 -6.03 7.06
C PHE A 33 2.18 -5.02 6.24
N ILE A 34 2.82 -3.98 5.73
CA ILE A 34 2.19 -3.01 4.82
C ILE A 34 1.55 -3.73 3.62
N ALA A 35 2.26 -4.66 2.98
CA ALA A 35 1.74 -5.37 1.82
C ALA A 35 0.54 -6.28 2.15
N LYS A 36 0.57 -6.97 3.30
CA LYS A 36 -0.55 -7.81 3.75
C LYS A 36 -1.80 -6.98 4.06
N GLU A 37 -1.64 -5.92 4.85
CA GLU A 37 -2.74 -5.01 5.17
C GLU A 37 -3.26 -4.31 3.91
N ALA A 38 -2.38 -3.86 3.02
CA ALA A 38 -2.77 -3.30 1.73
C ALA A 38 -3.64 -4.26 0.92
N THR A 39 -3.25 -5.53 0.85
CA THR A 39 -4.01 -6.55 0.14
C THR A 39 -5.40 -6.76 0.76
N ARG A 40 -5.47 -6.79 2.10
CA ARG A 40 -6.74 -6.92 2.84
C ARG A 40 -7.65 -5.71 2.63
N LEU A 41 -7.10 -4.50 2.71
CA LEU A 41 -7.84 -3.25 2.48
C LEU A 41 -8.39 -3.21 1.05
N PHE A 42 -7.64 -3.67 0.06
CA PHE A 42 -8.10 -3.69 -1.33
C PHE A 42 -9.40 -4.50 -1.48
N TYR A 43 -9.52 -5.65 -0.80
CA TYR A 43 -10.76 -6.41 -0.75
C TYR A 43 -11.89 -5.65 -0.02
N GLN A 44 -11.59 -5.01 1.12
CA GLN A 44 -12.57 -4.20 1.86
C GLN A 44 -13.14 -3.03 1.04
N CYS A 45 -12.42 -2.56 0.03
CA CYS A 45 -12.90 -1.54 -0.90
C CYS A 45 -13.83 -2.08 -2.00
N GLY A 46 -14.23 -3.35 -1.93
CA GLY A 46 -15.14 -3.99 -2.88
C GLY A 46 -14.45 -4.65 -4.08
N TYR A 47 -13.11 -4.73 -4.08
CA TYR A 47 -12.38 -5.46 -5.11
C TYR A 47 -12.26 -6.95 -4.78
N TYR A 48 -11.78 -7.76 -5.74
CA TYR A 48 -11.52 -9.18 -5.53
C TYR A 48 -10.57 -9.43 -4.36
N ASN A 49 -10.70 -10.61 -3.74
CA ASN A 49 -9.76 -11.03 -2.72
C ASN A 49 -8.45 -11.52 -3.36
N PHE A 50 -7.34 -11.06 -2.79
CA PHE A 50 -5.99 -11.41 -3.22
C PHE A 50 -5.21 -12.01 -2.05
N LYS A 51 -4.45 -13.07 -2.31
CA LYS A 51 -3.46 -13.63 -1.37
C LYS A 51 -2.10 -12.99 -1.64
N PHE A 52 -1.57 -12.28 -0.65
CA PHE A 52 -0.19 -11.79 -0.67
C PHE A 52 0.81 -12.94 -0.86
N ILE A 53 1.81 -12.75 -1.73
CA ILE A 53 2.88 -13.72 -1.99
C ILE A 53 4.22 -13.18 -1.49
N LYS A 54 4.71 -12.09 -2.07
CA LYS A 54 6.04 -11.54 -1.74
C LYS A 54 6.16 -10.05 -2.04
N VAL A 55 7.02 -9.37 -1.29
CA VAL A 55 7.48 -8.01 -1.60
C VAL A 55 8.71 -8.12 -2.50
N TYR A 56 8.79 -7.32 -3.57
CA TYR A 56 9.94 -7.30 -4.47
C TYR A 56 10.63 -5.93 -4.57
N GLN A 57 9.98 -4.84 -4.15
CA GLN A 57 10.59 -3.51 -4.15
C GLN A 57 10.16 -2.73 -2.90
N LYS A 58 11.12 -2.06 -2.27
CA LYS A 58 10.96 -1.31 -1.02
C LYS A 58 11.69 0.01 -1.16
N GLU A 59 10.95 1.10 -1.14
CA GLU A 59 11.51 2.42 -1.37
C GLU A 59 10.90 3.45 -0.44
N LYS A 60 11.60 4.55 -0.23
CA LYS A 60 11.10 5.70 0.51
C LYS A 60 11.50 7.01 -0.17
N ARG A 61 10.73 8.07 0.07
CA ARG A 61 11.10 9.44 -0.28
C ARG A 61 10.46 10.41 0.71
N LEU A 62 11.05 11.59 0.83
CA LEU A 62 10.50 12.66 1.64
C LEU A 62 9.73 13.62 0.71
N ILE A 63 8.49 13.94 1.04
CA ILE A 63 7.68 14.95 0.34
C ILE A 63 7.00 15.81 1.39
N ASP A 64 7.14 17.13 1.30
CA ASP A 64 6.51 18.10 2.21
C ASP A 64 6.74 17.78 3.69
N LYS A 65 7.98 17.40 4.05
CA LYS A 65 8.40 16.99 5.40
C LYS A 65 7.74 15.70 5.93
N ALA A 66 7.02 14.95 5.09
CA ALA A 66 6.44 13.65 5.43
C ALA A 66 7.10 12.52 4.64
N TRP A 67 7.45 11.44 5.32
CA TRP A 67 8.02 10.27 4.65
C TRP A 67 6.93 9.49 3.94
N ARG A 68 7.21 9.10 2.69
CA ARG A 68 6.39 8.17 1.92
C ARG A 68 7.19 6.90 1.70
N TYR A 69 6.57 5.77 1.98
CA TYR A 69 7.15 4.45 1.82
C TYR A 69 6.35 3.70 0.75
N ARG A 70 7.04 3.27 -0.30
CA ARG A 70 6.48 2.49 -1.40
C ARG A 70 6.91 1.05 -1.26
N VAL A 71 5.91 0.18 -1.24
CA VAL A 71 6.09 -1.27 -1.23
C VAL A 71 5.44 -1.80 -2.48
N ARG A 72 6.22 -2.40 -3.39
CA ARG A 72 5.66 -3.16 -4.50
C ARG A 72 5.75 -4.64 -4.21
N TYR A 73 4.64 -5.32 -4.46
CA TYR A 73 4.45 -6.69 -4.05
C TYR A 73 3.62 -7.46 -5.07
N ILE A 74 3.66 -8.77 -4.95
CA ILE A 74 2.90 -9.70 -5.77
C ILE A 74 1.80 -10.33 -4.91
N ALA A 75 0.61 -10.43 -5.48
CA ALA A 75 -0.51 -11.14 -4.90
C ALA A 75 -1.24 -11.98 -5.97
N LYS A 76 -1.95 -13.03 -5.55
CA LYS A 76 -2.75 -13.89 -6.43
C LYS A 76 -4.23 -13.70 -6.13
N LYS A 77 -5.05 -13.55 -7.17
CA LYS A 77 -6.50 -13.51 -6.98
C LYS A 77 -6.97 -14.87 -6.49
N CYS A 78 -7.80 -14.89 -5.46
CA CYS A 78 -8.35 -16.14 -4.90
C CYS A 78 -9.85 -16.00 -4.73
N GLN A 79 -10.56 -17.12 -4.85
CA GLN A 79 -11.97 -17.17 -4.45
C GLN A 79 -12.08 -17.27 -2.93
N GLU A 80 -13.16 -16.71 -2.41
CA GLU A 80 -13.47 -16.84 -1.00
C GLU A 80 -14.39 -18.02 -0.77
N SER A 81 -14.07 -18.83 0.22
CA SER A 81 -15.00 -19.79 0.80
C SER A 81 -15.26 -19.40 2.24
N LYS A 82 -16.53 -19.17 2.57
CA LYS A 82 -16.97 -18.99 3.94
C LYS A 82 -17.04 -20.36 4.60
N VAL A 83 -16.08 -20.65 5.46
CA VAL A 83 -16.05 -21.92 6.20
C VAL A 83 -16.52 -21.65 7.61
N LYS A 84 -17.54 -22.39 8.07
CA LYS A 84 -17.94 -22.37 9.48
C LYS A 84 -16.79 -22.96 10.30
N LYS A 85 -16.31 -22.24 11.32
CA LYS A 85 -15.32 -22.83 12.24
C LYS A 85 -15.91 -24.07 12.91
N HIS A 86 -15.13 -25.15 12.93
CA HIS A 86 -15.49 -26.31 13.74
C HIS A 86 -15.48 -25.94 15.22
N ARG A 87 -16.59 -26.25 15.90
CA ARG A 87 -16.79 -26.03 17.33
C ARG A 87 -15.65 -26.66 18.13
N ARG A 88 -14.97 -25.88 18.97
CA ARG A 88 -14.34 -26.45 20.18
C ARG A 88 -15.43 -26.53 21.23
N ASN A 89 -15.74 -27.75 21.69
CA ASN A 89 -16.78 -28.01 22.69
C ASN A 89 -16.61 -27.03 23.88
N GLY A 90 -17.64 -26.22 24.18
CA GLY A 90 -17.73 -25.49 25.45
C GLY A 90 -17.95 -23.96 25.43
N LYS A 91 -18.02 -23.26 24.29
CA LYS A 91 -18.28 -21.79 24.29
C LYS A 91 -19.59 -21.39 23.60
N LYS A 92 -20.42 -20.62 24.33
CA LYS A 92 -21.70 -20.04 23.89
C LYS A 92 -21.49 -19.02 22.76
N HIS A 93 -22.25 -19.21 21.69
CA HIS A 93 -22.73 -18.27 20.67
C HIS A 93 -21.81 -17.12 20.20
N ARG A 94 -21.05 -17.36 19.13
CA ARG A 94 -21.03 -16.54 17.89
C ARG A 94 -20.72 -17.47 16.70
N ASP A 95 -21.49 -17.38 15.63
CA ASP A 95 -21.18 -18.05 14.36
C ASP A 95 -19.95 -17.36 13.75
N ASP A 96 -18.76 -17.76 14.20
CA ASP A 96 -17.50 -17.27 13.65
C ASP A 96 -17.30 -17.87 12.25
N ILE A 97 -17.79 -17.15 11.23
CA ILE A 97 -17.51 -17.44 9.83
C ILE A 97 -16.06 -17.07 9.54
N GLU A 98 -15.24 -18.05 9.17
CA GLU A 98 -13.87 -17.81 8.72
C GLU A 98 -13.86 -17.71 7.19
N ILE A 99 -13.33 -16.61 6.66
CA ILE A 99 -13.12 -16.47 5.22
C ILE A 99 -11.80 -17.18 4.90
N LYS A 100 -11.90 -18.35 4.26
CA LYS A 100 -10.74 -19.06 3.72
C LYS A 100 -10.58 -18.70 2.25
N LEU A 101 -9.34 -18.47 1.84
CA LEU A 101 -8.98 -18.30 0.44
C LEU A 101 -8.80 -19.67 -0.20
N VAL A 102 -9.64 -19.99 -1.16
CA VAL A 102 -9.65 -21.27 -1.89
C VAL A 102 -9.52 -20.95 -3.38
N HIS A 103 -8.96 -21.86 -4.18
CA HIS A 103 -8.85 -21.70 -5.64
C HIS A 103 -8.20 -20.37 -6.05
N CYS A 104 -6.90 -20.23 -5.76
CA CYS A 104 -6.12 -19.10 -6.23
C CYS A 104 -5.77 -19.26 -7.71
N GLU A 105 -5.98 -18.19 -8.49
CA GLU A 105 -5.59 -18.14 -9.89
C GLU A 105 -4.09 -18.41 -10.05
N ARG A 106 -3.71 -19.05 -11.16
CA ARG A 106 -2.30 -19.33 -11.48
C ARG A 106 -1.50 -18.04 -11.65
N PHE A 107 -2.13 -17.00 -12.19
CA PHE A 107 -1.49 -15.74 -12.55
C PHE A 107 -1.29 -14.82 -11.35
N GLU A 108 -0.09 -14.26 -11.29
CA GLU A 108 0.32 -13.27 -10.30
C GLU A 108 -0.06 -11.88 -10.77
N LYS A 109 -0.46 -11.02 -9.81
CA LYS A 109 -0.80 -9.62 -10.04
C LYS A 109 0.12 -8.73 -9.23
N LYS A 110 0.57 -7.63 -9.83
CA LYS A 110 1.46 -6.67 -9.18
C LYS A 110 0.66 -5.58 -8.52
N PHE A 111 1.06 -5.25 -7.30
CA PHE A 111 0.45 -4.19 -6.51
C PHE A 111 1.51 -3.22 -6.01
N GLN A 112 1.06 -2.01 -5.73
CA GLN A 112 1.84 -0.96 -5.12
C GLN A 112 1.08 -0.41 -3.92
N ALA A 113 1.69 -0.51 -2.74
CA ALA A 113 1.24 0.18 -1.54
C ALA A 113 2.11 1.42 -1.30
N ILE A 114 1.49 2.57 -1.06
CA ILE A 114 2.14 3.80 -0.61
C ILE A 114 1.61 4.15 0.77
N PHE A 115 2.49 3.98 1.75
CA PHE A 115 2.29 4.37 3.13
C PHE A 115 2.83 5.78 3.35
N LYS A 116 2.01 6.70 3.87
CA LYS A 116 2.44 8.04 4.27
C LYS A 116 2.58 8.07 5.79
N ASP A 117 3.79 8.32 6.26
CA ASP A 117 4.09 8.59 7.66
C ASP A 117 3.99 10.11 7.88
N ASP A 118 2.88 10.54 8.47
CA ASP A 118 2.61 11.94 8.75
C ASP A 118 2.84 12.24 10.23
N LEU A 119 4.07 12.65 10.56
CA LEU A 119 4.50 12.96 11.93
C LEU A 119 3.64 14.02 12.63
N LYS A 120 2.90 14.86 11.88
CA LYS A 120 2.01 15.89 12.43
C LYS A 120 0.70 15.34 12.98
N HIS A 121 0.25 14.20 12.47
CA HIS A 121 -0.97 13.53 12.91
C HIS A 121 -0.57 12.13 13.37
N ARG A 122 0.05 12.06 14.56
CA ARG A 122 0.61 10.83 15.16
C ARG A 122 -0.39 9.66 15.25
N ASP A 123 -1.67 9.95 15.09
CA ASP A 123 -2.79 9.01 15.13
C ASP A 123 -3.30 8.58 13.75
N ARG A 124 -2.83 9.15 12.63
CA ARG A 124 -3.42 8.92 11.29
C ARG A 124 -2.38 8.49 10.27
N LEU A 125 -2.43 7.21 9.93
CA LEU A 125 -1.61 6.62 8.88
C LEU A 125 -2.41 6.48 7.60
N ARG A 126 -1.91 6.98 6.47
CA ARG A 126 -2.59 6.82 5.18
C ARG A 126 -1.91 5.73 4.36
N LEU A 127 -2.66 4.68 4.05
CA LEU A 127 -2.24 3.59 3.18
C LEU A 127 -3.03 3.64 1.88
N ASN A 128 -2.33 3.83 0.76
CA ASN A 128 -2.92 3.78 -0.57
C ASN A 128 -2.42 2.53 -1.27
N VAL A 129 -3.33 1.78 -1.89
CA VAL A 129 -3.05 0.50 -2.56
C VAL A 129 -3.49 0.64 -4.00
N THR A 130 -2.67 0.19 -4.93
CA THR A 130 -2.95 0.25 -6.36
C THR A 130 -2.61 -1.09 -6.98
N ASN A 131 -3.55 -1.66 -7.73
CA ASN A 131 -3.27 -2.76 -8.65
C ASN A 131 -2.59 -2.17 -9.90
N LEU A 132 -1.36 -2.60 -10.18
CA LEU A 132 -0.54 -2.06 -11.25
C LEU A 132 -0.97 -2.57 -12.64
N GLU A 133 -1.78 -3.61 -12.71
CA GLU A 133 -2.23 -4.20 -13.98
C GLU A 133 -3.42 -3.45 -14.58
N ASN A 134 -4.32 -2.92 -13.74
CA ASN A 134 -5.53 -2.25 -14.18
C ASN A 134 -5.70 -0.83 -13.63
N GLY A 135 -4.79 -0.35 -12.78
CA GLY A 135 -4.83 1.00 -12.21
C GLY A 135 -5.83 1.17 -11.06
N ASN A 136 -6.63 0.16 -10.73
CA ASN A 136 -7.59 0.26 -9.63
C ASN A 136 -6.87 0.56 -8.33
N SER A 137 -7.37 1.53 -7.57
CA SER A 137 -6.74 1.96 -6.34
C SER A 137 -7.75 2.17 -5.22
N CYS A 138 -7.28 1.96 -4.00
CA CYS A 138 -8.03 2.31 -2.80
C CYS A 138 -7.12 2.99 -1.79
N ALA A 139 -7.70 3.87 -0.98
CA ALA A 139 -7.00 4.56 0.08
C ALA A 139 -7.77 4.41 1.39
N LEU A 140 -7.06 4.10 2.48
CA LEU A 140 -7.62 4.09 3.82
C LEU A 140 -6.73 4.90 4.77
N VAL A 141 -7.39 5.63 5.67
CA VAL A 141 -6.75 6.27 6.81
C VAL A 141 -6.93 5.35 8.00
N ILE A 142 -5.84 4.73 8.45
CA ILE A 142 -5.81 3.84 9.59
C ILE A 142 -5.50 4.71 10.82
N LYS A 143 -6.33 4.58 11.87
CA LYS A 143 -5.96 5.12 13.17
C LYS A 143 -4.96 4.17 13.82
N TYR A 144 -3.78 4.66 14.20
CA TYR A 144 -2.74 3.87 14.85
C TYR A 144 -2.46 4.48 16.22
N ASN A 145 -2.76 3.72 17.29
CA ASN A 145 -2.40 4.09 18.65
C ASN A 145 -1.06 3.40 18.96
N TYR A 146 -0.04 4.20 19.31
CA TYR A 146 1.25 3.73 19.78
C TYR A 146 1.15 3.11 21.17
#